data_AF-A0A2V3HHS0-F1
#
_entry.id   AF-A0A2V3HHS0-F1
#
_cell.length_a   1.000
_cell.length_b   1.000
_cell.length_c   1.000
_cell.angle_alpha   90.00
_cell.angle_beta   90.00
_cell.angle_gamma   90.00
#
_symmetry.space_group_name_H-M   'P 1'
#
loop_
_entity.id
_entity.type
_entity.pdbx_description
1 polymer ?
#
loop_
_entity_poly.entity_id
_entity_poly.type
_entity_poly.pdbx_seq_one_letter_code
_entity_poly.pdbx_strand_id
1 'polypeptide(L)'
;MTVAEWVQVEPGRTELGSQNRSILFGGIGPRHMVEIGYGFEISRNPVEAGRAAELLEEDGCELASESEWQLALDRGAIAGSDGIELLADRFGGDYWGKFLDGRPMLVDDWVFGIVKQWKAGRPSTHQNSQNSQEPGYSRLVRRNENVEFSADAARLPLARDTAKLIREEVTIILLAGIIPSFAWAYFNASQEYLKTGWPGLIMGGVVLGLVTAIFWRPKTTSYRIGRNCGKVKPNN
;
A
#
# COMPACT_ATOMS: atom_id res chain seq x y z
N MET A 1 -30.54 18.33 2.43
CA MET A 1 -29.36 17.88 1.67
C MET A 1 -28.18 18.71 2.12
N THR A 2 -27.21 18.12 2.81
CA THR A 2 -26.00 18.81 3.25
C THR A 2 -25.07 18.97 2.05
N VAL A 3 -24.77 20.23 1.70
CA VAL A 3 -23.78 20.58 0.69
C VAL A 3 -22.43 19.99 1.10
N ALA A 4 -21.70 19.40 0.15
CA ALA A 4 -20.34 18.94 0.41
C ALA A 4 -19.47 20.15 0.81
N GLU A 5 -18.89 20.12 2.01
CA GLU A 5 -17.92 21.12 2.45
C GLU A 5 -16.59 20.84 1.75
N TRP A 6 -16.10 21.81 0.97
CA TRP A 6 -14.83 21.71 0.25
C TRP A 6 -13.73 22.42 1.03
N VAL A 7 -12.54 21.82 1.06
CA VAL A 7 -11.37 22.35 1.75
C VAL A 7 -10.21 22.41 0.78
N GLN A 8 -9.57 23.57 0.69
CA GLN A 8 -8.36 23.78 -0.09
C GLN A 8 -7.16 23.09 0.56
N VAL A 9 -6.40 22.35 -0.24
CA VAL A 9 -5.19 21.65 0.17
C VAL A 9 -4.02 22.15 -0.67
N GLU A 10 -3.03 22.72 0.00
CA GLU A 10 -1.81 23.21 -0.63
C GLU A 10 -0.91 22.06 -1.11
N PRO A 11 -0.13 22.28 -2.19
CA PRO A 11 0.88 21.34 -2.66
C PRO A 11 1.80 20.84 -1.54
N GLY A 12 2.32 19.62 -1.69
CA GLY A 12 3.18 19.06 -0.66
C GLY A 12 3.59 17.62 -0.89
N ARG A 13 4.22 17.07 0.14
CA ARG A 13 4.71 15.69 0.13
C ARG A 13 3.97 14.88 1.18
N THR A 14 3.71 13.63 0.83
CA THR A 14 3.12 12.64 1.74
C THR A 14 3.82 11.30 1.54
N GLU A 15 3.57 10.34 2.43
CA GLU A 15 4.11 8.99 2.35
C GLU A 15 2.99 7.96 2.33
N LEU A 16 3.11 7.01 1.41
CA LEU A 16 2.17 5.91 1.23
C LEU A 16 2.88 4.57 1.41
N GLY A 17 2.07 3.54 1.67
CA GLY A 17 2.50 2.14 1.71
C GLY A 17 3.37 1.76 2.90
N SER A 18 3.82 0.51 2.88
CA SER A 18 4.51 -0.13 4.00
C SER A 18 5.84 -0.75 3.59
N GLN A 19 6.77 -0.76 4.53
CA GLN A 19 8.00 -1.55 4.44
C GLN A 19 7.83 -2.95 5.06
N ASN A 20 6.76 -3.17 5.81
CA ASN A 20 6.53 -4.43 6.51
C ASN A 20 5.88 -5.44 5.55
N ARG A 21 6.53 -6.61 5.42
CA ARG A 21 6.08 -7.74 4.58
C ARG A 21 5.55 -8.92 5.38
N SER A 22 5.41 -8.80 6.71
CA SER A 22 4.78 -9.84 7.50
C SER A 22 3.32 -10.04 7.05
N ILE A 23 2.77 -11.23 7.18
CA ILE A 23 1.38 -11.49 6.76
C ILE A 23 0.38 -10.75 7.65
N LEU A 24 0.58 -10.72 8.97
CA LEU A 24 -0.39 -10.13 9.91
C LEU A 24 -0.29 -8.62 10.06
N PHE A 25 0.93 -8.08 9.96
CA PHE A 25 1.20 -6.66 10.23
C PHE A 25 1.72 -5.91 9.00
N GLY A 26 1.79 -6.59 7.85
CA GLY A 26 2.23 -6.02 6.60
C GLY A 26 1.16 -5.13 5.99
N GLY A 27 1.61 -4.15 5.22
CA GLY A 27 0.73 -3.30 4.42
C GLY A 27 1.10 -3.38 2.95
N ILE A 28 0.30 -2.74 2.11
CA ILE A 28 0.57 -2.62 0.68
C ILE A 28 1.90 -1.90 0.49
N GLY A 29 2.81 -2.49 -0.27
CA GLY A 29 4.17 -1.97 -0.46
C GLY A 29 4.47 -1.63 -1.92
N PRO A 30 5.62 -0.98 -2.17
CA PRO A 30 6.59 -0.51 -1.17
C PRO A 30 6.16 0.80 -0.50
N ARG A 31 6.75 1.14 0.66
CA ARG A 31 6.63 2.49 1.23
C ARG A 31 7.30 3.49 0.31
N HIS A 32 6.64 4.60 0.03
CA HIS A 32 7.16 5.59 -0.90
C HIS A 32 6.64 7.00 -0.59
N MET A 33 7.45 7.99 -0.96
CA MET A 33 7.07 9.40 -0.92
C MET A 33 6.41 9.80 -2.24
N VAL A 34 5.32 10.54 -2.13
CA VAL A 34 4.63 11.22 -3.23
C VAL A 34 4.83 12.72 -3.07
N GLU A 35 5.06 13.42 -4.17
CA GLU A 35 5.19 14.88 -4.22
C GLU A 35 4.10 15.45 -5.13
N ILE A 36 3.05 15.99 -4.52
CA ILE A 36 1.92 16.61 -5.21
C ILE A 36 2.28 18.07 -5.48
N GLY A 37 2.49 18.39 -6.76
CA GLY A 37 2.93 19.71 -7.21
C GLY A 37 1.81 20.73 -7.43
N TYR A 38 0.56 20.35 -7.18
CA TYR A 38 -0.63 21.17 -7.42
C TYR A 38 -1.51 21.27 -6.17
N GLY A 39 -2.24 22.39 -6.07
CA GLY A 39 -3.30 22.57 -5.09
C GLY A 39 -4.60 21.97 -5.59
N PHE A 40 -5.46 21.56 -4.67
CA PHE A 40 -6.77 20.97 -4.98
C PHE A 40 -7.76 21.22 -3.85
N GLU A 41 -9.05 21.14 -4.16
CA GLU A 41 -10.10 21.05 -3.15
C GLU A 41 -10.47 19.60 -2.91
N ILE A 42 -10.74 19.25 -1.66
CA ILE A 42 -11.22 17.92 -1.29
C ILE A 42 -12.42 18.04 -0.38
N SER A 43 -13.38 17.13 -0.49
CA SER A 43 -14.52 17.12 0.42
C SER A 43 -14.00 16.87 1.85
N ARG A 44 -14.41 17.69 2.82
CA ARG A 44 -13.96 17.58 4.23
C ARG A 44 -14.40 16.27 4.86
N ASN A 45 -15.63 15.87 4.62
CA ASN A 45 -16.23 14.63 5.09
C ASN A 45 -16.46 13.67 3.91
N PRO A 46 -16.53 12.34 4.15
CA PRO A 46 -16.93 11.39 3.12
C PRO A 46 -18.31 11.75 2.58
N VAL A 47 -18.50 11.67 1.27
CA VAL A 47 -19.78 11.98 0.61
C VAL A 47 -20.53 10.68 0.36
N GLU A 48 -21.81 10.62 0.74
CA GLU A 48 -22.66 9.45 0.50
C GLU A 48 -22.70 9.09 -0.99
N ALA A 49 -22.66 7.79 -1.32
CA ALA A 49 -22.56 7.27 -2.69
C ALA A 49 -23.58 7.89 -3.66
N GLY A 50 -24.85 8.03 -3.28
CA GLY A 50 -25.88 8.64 -4.14
C GLY A 50 -25.57 10.09 -4.49
N ARG A 51 -25.17 10.90 -3.48
CA ARG A 51 -24.77 12.29 -3.70
C ARG A 51 -23.43 12.40 -4.42
N ALA A 52 -22.52 11.46 -4.18
CA ALA A 52 -21.25 11.42 -4.86
C ALA A 52 -21.44 11.16 -6.36
N ALA A 53 -22.36 10.27 -6.74
CA ALA A 53 -22.71 10.03 -8.14
C ALA A 53 -23.20 11.31 -8.84
N GLU A 54 -24.09 12.07 -8.19
CA GLU A 54 -24.57 13.37 -8.71
C GLU A 54 -23.43 14.38 -8.88
N LEU A 55 -22.51 14.46 -7.91
CA LEU A 55 -21.37 15.39 -7.95
C LEU A 55 -20.32 15.00 -9.00
N LEU A 56 -20.13 13.70 -9.25
CA LEU A 56 -19.19 13.21 -10.27
C LEU A 56 -19.66 13.49 -11.70
N GLU A 57 -20.94 13.83 -11.90
CA GLU A 57 -21.45 14.34 -13.18
C GLU A 57 -21.14 15.84 -13.38
N GLU A 58 -20.76 16.57 -12.32
CA GLU A 58 -20.31 17.97 -12.42
C GLU A 58 -18.89 18.04 -12.99
N ASP A 59 -18.65 19.01 -13.89
CA ASP A 59 -17.34 19.21 -14.48
C ASP A 59 -16.27 19.54 -13.42
N GLY A 60 -15.09 18.93 -13.53
CA GLY A 60 -13.97 19.12 -12.61
C GLY A 60 -14.08 18.40 -11.26
N CYS A 61 -15.13 17.61 -11.01
CA CYS A 61 -15.28 16.81 -9.79
C CYS A 61 -14.91 15.34 -10.05
N GLU A 62 -13.95 14.82 -9.30
CA GLU A 62 -13.44 13.47 -9.47
C GLU A 62 -13.32 12.72 -8.13
N LEU A 63 -13.08 11.41 -8.20
CA LEU A 63 -12.65 10.66 -7.01
C LEU A 63 -11.22 11.08 -6.61
N ALA A 64 -11.01 11.27 -5.31
CA ALA A 64 -9.69 11.54 -4.77
C ALA A 64 -8.77 10.33 -4.98
N SER A 65 -7.51 10.57 -5.36
CA SER A 65 -6.48 9.55 -5.28
C SER A 65 -6.10 9.26 -3.82
N GLU A 66 -5.50 8.11 -3.55
CA GLU A 66 -4.92 7.79 -2.25
C GLU A 66 -3.85 8.81 -1.84
N SER A 67 -3.09 9.33 -2.81
CA SER A 67 -2.07 10.35 -2.57
C SER A 67 -2.68 11.67 -2.11
N GLU A 68 -3.72 12.13 -2.80
CA GLU A 68 -4.44 13.37 -2.46
C GLU A 68 -5.12 13.23 -1.10
N TRP A 69 -5.78 12.09 -0.89
CA TRP A 69 -6.40 11.75 0.38
C TRP A 69 -5.40 11.77 1.54
N GLN A 70 -4.23 11.15 1.37
CA GLN A 70 -3.23 11.07 2.43
C GLN A 70 -2.62 12.44 2.72
N LEU A 71 -2.31 13.23 1.69
CA LEU A 71 -1.82 14.60 1.90
C LEU A 71 -2.84 15.44 2.65
N ALA A 72 -4.13 15.34 2.29
CA ALA A 72 -5.19 16.05 2.99
C ALA A 72 -5.33 15.60 4.45
N LEU A 73 -5.19 14.29 4.73
CA LEU A 73 -5.19 13.77 6.09
C LEU A 73 -4.01 14.32 6.90
N ASP A 74 -2.80 14.29 6.34
CA ASP A 74 -1.57 14.76 6.99
C ASP A 74 -1.65 16.24 7.37
N ARG A 75 -2.45 17.03 6.64
CA ARG A 75 -2.73 18.45 6.90
C ARG A 75 -3.91 18.69 7.83
N GLY A 76 -4.62 17.65 8.24
CA GLY A 76 -5.86 17.77 9.03
C GLY A 76 -7.03 18.41 8.26
N ALA A 77 -6.98 18.38 6.93
CA ALA A 77 -8.00 18.99 6.07
C ALA A 77 -9.26 18.12 5.94
N ILE A 78 -9.13 16.80 6.13
CA ILE A 78 -10.24 15.86 6.05
C ILE A 78 -10.50 15.17 7.38
N ALA A 79 -11.76 14.78 7.56
CA ALA A 79 -12.24 13.96 8.66
C ALA A 79 -13.22 12.91 8.13
N GLY A 80 -13.60 11.99 9.01
CA GLY A 80 -14.67 11.04 8.84
C GLY A 80 -15.06 10.48 10.21
N SER A 81 -16.24 9.87 10.32
CA SER A 81 -16.72 9.26 11.57
C SER A 81 -16.62 7.74 11.47
N ASP A 82 -17.54 7.15 10.72
CA ASP A 82 -17.66 5.72 10.45
C ASP A 82 -18.10 5.52 9.00
N GLY A 83 -17.55 4.48 8.35
CA GLY A 83 -17.89 4.14 6.98
C GLY A 83 -16.67 3.77 6.15
N ILE A 84 -16.92 3.26 4.95
CA ILE A 84 -15.88 2.94 3.98
C ILE A 84 -16.06 3.92 2.83
N GLU A 85 -15.01 4.66 2.50
CA GLU A 85 -15.00 5.57 1.37
C GLU A 85 -14.15 5.02 0.21
N LEU A 86 -14.73 5.15 -0.98
CA LEU A 86 -14.09 4.81 -2.24
C LEU A 86 -13.11 5.90 -2.68
N LEU A 87 -11.93 5.47 -3.12
CA LEU A 87 -10.93 6.31 -3.79
C LEU A 87 -10.78 5.91 -5.26
N ALA A 88 -10.05 6.71 -6.03
CA ALA A 88 -9.84 6.50 -7.46
C ALA A 88 -8.88 5.33 -7.77
N ASP A 89 -7.87 5.08 -6.94
CA ASP A 89 -6.79 4.15 -7.30
C ASP A 89 -7.24 2.69 -7.49
N ARG A 90 -6.73 2.06 -8.55
CA ARG A 90 -6.92 0.67 -8.97
C ARG A 90 -5.55 0.05 -9.31
N PHE A 91 -5.20 -1.05 -8.65
CA PHE A 91 -3.88 -1.69 -8.74
C PHE A 91 -3.97 -3.17 -9.14
N GLY A 92 -2.91 -3.66 -9.80
CA GLY A 92 -2.76 -5.07 -10.18
C GLY A 92 -2.20 -6.00 -9.10
N GLY A 93 -1.94 -5.51 -7.87
CA GLY A 93 -1.39 -6.35 -6.80
C GLY A 93 -0.52 -5.62 -5.77
N ASP A 94 0.04 -4.48 -6.14
CA ASP A 94 0.95 -3.70 -5.30
C ASP A 94 1.09 -2.27 -5.83
N TYR A 95 1.99 -1.47 -5.23
CA TYR A 95 2.26 -0.09 -5.68
C TYR A 95 3.40 0.01 -6.70
N TRP A 96 4.00 -1.08 -7.18
CA TRP A 96 5.09 -0.94 -8.16
C TRP A 96 4.59 -0.26 -9.44
N GLY A 97 5.44 0.56 -10.02
CA GLY A 97 5.10 1.41 -11.16
C GLY A 97 4.20 2.62 -10.86
N LYS A 98 3.71 2.82 -9.62
CA LYS A 98 2.86 3.97 -9.27
C LYS A 98 3.59 5.29 -9.52
N PHE A 99 2.86 6.24 -10.11
CA PHE A 99 3.29 7.64 -10.26
C PHE A 99 3.37 8.34 -8.90
N LEU A 100 4.38 9.18 -8.73
CA LEU A 100 4.71 9.84 -7.48
C LEU A 100 4.34 11.32 -7.46
N ASP A 101 3.38 11.73 -8.31
CA ASP A 101 2.97 13.14 -8.49
C ASP A 101 1.55 13.45 -8.00
N GLY A 102 0.85 12.48 -7.41
CA GLY A 102 -0.49 12.67 -6.86
C GLY A 102 -1.62 12.08 -7.69
N ARG A 103 -1.39 11.77 -8.97
CA ARG A 103 -2.44 11.20 -9.84
C ARG A 103 -2.92 9.82 -9.36
N PRO A 104 -4.18 9.44 -9.62
CA PRO A 104 -4.66 8.10 -9.35
C PRO A 104 -3.93 7.07 -10.22
N MET A 105 -3.67 5.90 -9.66
CA MET A 105 -3.25 4.73 -10.45
C MET A 105 -4.48 4.07 -11.05
N LEU A 106 -4.52 3.86 -12.37
CA LEU A 106 -5.61 3.16 -13.04
C LEU A 106 -5.00 2.07 -13.93
N VAL A 107 -5.09 0.82 -13.47
CA VAL A 107 -4.67 -0.36 -14.23
C VAL A 107 -5.92 -1.03 -14.79
N ASP A 108 -5.91 -1.40 -16.08
CA ASP A 108 -7.07 -2.04 -16.73
C ASP A 108 -7.43 -3.37 -16.06
N ASP A 109 -6.45 -4.27 -15.92
CA ASP A 109 -6.60 -5.57 -15.25
C ASP A 109 -6.40 -5.46 -13.72
N TRP A 110 -7.07 -4.50 -13.07
CA TRP A 110 -6.89 -4.26 -11.65
C TRP A 110 -7.45 -5.41 -10.79
N VAL A 111 -6.72 -5.78 -9.75
CA VAL A 111 -7.09 -6.84 -8.80
C VAL A 111 -7.77 -6.24 -7.56
N PHE A 112 -7.31 -5.08 -7.10
CA PHE A 112 -7.95 -4.34 -6.02
C PHE A 112 -7.93 -2.82 -6.23
N GLY A 113 -8.95 -2.15 -5.70
CA GLY A 113 -8.97 -0.72 -5.46
C GLY A 113 -8.62 -0.39 -4.02
N ILE A 114 -8.22 0.86 -3.78
CA ILE A 114 -7.99 1.36 -2.43
C ILE A 114 -9.28 1.95 -1.87
N VAL A 115 -9.60 1.57 -0.63
CA VAL A 115 -10.66 2.19 0.15
C VAL A 115 -10.13 2.59 1.52
N LYS A 116 -10.71 3.64 2.10
CA LYS A 116 -10.37 4.11 3.44
C LYS A 116 -11.55 3.83 4.36
N GLN A 117 -11.31 3.08 5.43
CA GLN A 117 -12.32 2.83 6.44
C GLN A 117 -12.11 3.79 7.60
N TRP A 118 -13.14 4.56 7.94
CA TRP A 118 -13.19 5.33 9.17
C TRP A 118 -13.86 4.49 10.25
N LYS A 119 -13.26 4.48 11.44
CA LYS A 119 -13.84 3.92 12.65
C LYS A 119 -13.57 4.83 13.83
N ALA A 120 -14.62 5.38 14.42
CA ALA A 120 -14.53 6.34 15.53
C ALA A 120 -13.51 7.47 15.26
N GLY A 121 -13.55 8.03 14.04
CA GLY A 121 -12.67 9.13 13.64
C GLY A 121 -11.23 8.74 13.31
N ARG A 122 -10.91 7.44 13.24
CA ARG A 122 -9.59 6.95 12.85
C ARG A 122 -9.66 6.24 11.51
N PRO A 123 -8.84 6.63 10.52
CA PRO A 123 -8.84 5.97 9.23
C PRO A 123 -7.88 4.77 9.19
N SER A 124 -8.24 3.75 8.42
CA SER A 124 -7.39 2.63 8.03
C SER A 124 -7.50 2.35 6.53
N THR A 125 -6.43 1.83 5.94
CA THR A 125 -6.40 1.50 4.51
C THR A 125 -6.80 0.05 4.30
N HIS A 126 -7.73 -0.19 3.39
CA HIS A 126 -8.19 -1.52 3.01
C HIS A 126 -8.20 -1.67 1.49
N GLN A 127 -8.22 -2.92 1.05
CA GLN A 127 -8.35 -3.29 -0.35
C GLN A 127 -9.80 -3.66 -0.63
N ASN A 128 -10.34 -3.15 -1.74
CA ASN A 128 -11.63 -3.56 -2.27
C ASN A 128 -11.40 -4.35 -3.55
N SER A 129 -11.96 -5.55 -3.66
CA SER A 129 -11.87 -6.34 -4.88
C SER A 129 -12.88 -5.85 -5.94
N GLN A 130 -12.75 -6.32 -7.18
CA GLN A 130 -13.75 -6.04 -8.23
C GLN A 130 -15.17 -6.52 -7.88
N ASN A 131 -15.28 -7.62 -7.13
CA ASN A 131 -16.55 -8.30 -6.89
C ASN A 131 -17.21 -7.94 -5.55
N SER A 132 -16.62 -7.01 -4.79
CA SER A 132 -17.17 -6.59 -3.51
C SER A 132 -18.20 -5.48 -3.68
N GLN A 133 -19.12 -5.40 -2.72
CA GLN A 133 -20.12 -4.35 -2.66
C GLN A 133 -19.45 -2.96 -2.70
N GLU A 134 -20.03 -2.06 -3.48
CA GLU A 134 -19.51 -0.70 -3.56
C GLU A 134 -19.57 0.00 -2.19
N PRO A 135 -18.52 0.75 -1.82
CA PRO A 135 -18.53 1.51 -0.58
C PRO A 135 -19.69 2.51 -0.52
N GLY A 136 -20.29 2.68 0.65
CA GLY A 136 -21.41 3.61 0.83
C GLY A 136 -21.02 5.10 0.79
N TYR A 137 -19.73 5.40 0.74
CA TYR A 137 -19.20 6.76 0.66
C TYR A 137 -18.10 6.85 -0.39
N SER A 138 -17.80 8.07 -0.81
CA SER A 138 -16.69 8.42 -1.70
C SER A 138 -15.97 9.66 -1.18
N ARG A 139 -14.67 9.74 -1.43
CA ARG A 139 -13.94 10.99 -1.26
C ARG A 139 -13.81 11.70 -2.59
N LEU A 140 -14.27 12.94 -2.66
CA LEU A 140 -14.25 13.72 -3.89
C LEU A 140 -13.17 14.79 -3.85
N VAL A 141 -12.60 15.07 -5.02
CA VAL A 141 -11.59 16.09 -5.25
C VAL A 141 -11.99 16.97 -6.42
N ARG A 142 -11.63 18.26 -6.35
CA ARG A 142 -11.63 19.17 -7.50
C ARG A 142 -10.21 19.65 -7.70
N ARG A 143 -9.61 19.27 -8.81
CA ARG A 143 -8.26 19.71 -9.19
C ARG A 143 -8.40 21.03 -9.93
N ASN A 144 -7.48 21.95 -9.71
CA ASN A 144 -7.47 23.20 -10.47
C ASN A 144 -7.38 22.87 -11.98
N GLU A 145 -8.10 23.62 -12.82
CA GLU A 145 -8.33 23.33 -14.26
C GLU A 145 -7.05 23.20 -15.13
N ASN A 146 -5.86 23.45 -14.57
CA ASN A 146 -4.57 23.42 -15.27
C ASN A 146 -3.63 22.29 -14.81
N VAL A 147 -4.12 21.28 -14.06
CA VAL A 147 -3.27 20.15 -13.64
C VAL A 147 -3.04 19.22 -14.81
N GLU A 148 -1.93 19.45 -15.53
CA GLU A 148 -1.45 18.54 -16.57
C GLU A 148 -0.45 17.53 -16.01
N PHE A 149 -0.77 16.28 -16.25
CA PHE A 149 -0.01 15.13 -15.78
C PHE A 149 1.05 14.70 -16.81
N SER A 150 2.30 15.08 -16.58
CA SER A 150 3.42 14.72 -17.46
C SER A 150 3.58 13.20 -17.65
N ALA A 151 3.79 12.75 -18.88
CA ALA A 151 4.08 11.34 -19.18
C ALA A 151 5.41 10.86 -18.56
N ASP A 152 6.37 11.77 -18.39
CA ASP A 152 7.70 11.51 -17.84
C ASP A 152 7.76 11.66 -16.30
N ALA A 153 6.60 11.74 -15.65
CA ALA A 153 6.52 11.87 -14.20
C ALA A 153 7.25 10.73 -13.48
N ALA A 154 7.86 11.08 -12.35
CA ALA A 154 8.57 10.13 -11.52
C ALA A 154 7.63 9.00 -11.06
N ARG A 155 8.10 7.76 -11.20
CA ARG A 155 7.35 6.56 -10.81
C ARG A 155 8.21 5.60 -10.02
N LEU A 156 7.55 4.75 -9.23
CA LEU A 156 8.22 3.61 -8.62
C LEU A 156 8.83 2.70 -9.69
N PRO A 157 9.87 1.91 -9.32
CA PRO A 157 10.33 0.82 -10.18
C PRO A 157 9.14 -0.02 -10.64
N LEU A 158 9.16 -0.47 -11.90
CA LEU A 158 8.06 -1.22 -12.49
C LEU A 158 7.85 -2.59 -11.83
N ALA A 159 8.92 -3.14 -11.25
CA ALA A 159 8.88 -4.44 -10.62
C ALA A 159 9.75 -4.47 -9.37
N ARG A 160 9.37 -5.36 -8.47
CA ARG A 160 10.12 -5.74 -7.28
C ARG A 160 11.39 -6.51 -7.65
N ASP A 161 12.44 -6.37 -6.85
CA ASP A 161 13.63 -7.23 -6.94
C ASP A 161 13.34 -8.62 -6.36
N THR A 162 12.76 -9.49 -7.20
CA THR A 162 12.37 -10.85 -6.82
C THR A 162 13.59 -11.72 -6.45
N ALA A 163 14.74 -11.50 -7.09
CA ALA A 163 15.95 -12.27 -6.81
C ALA A 163 16.49 -12.00 -5.40
N LYS A 164 16.49 -10.73 -4.98
CA LYS A 164 16.83 -10.35 -3.61
C LYS A 164 15.90 -11.01 -2.60
N LEU A 165 14.59 -10.99 -2.86
CA LEU A 165 13.62 -11.60 -1.95
C LEU A 165 13.78 -13.11 -1.81
N ILE A 166 13.97 -13.83 -2.93
CA ILE A 166 14.21 -15.27 -2.89
C ILE A 166 15.45 -15.59 -2.04
N ARG A 167 16.53 -14.80 -2.19
CA ARG A 167 17.74 -14.97 -1.38
C ARG A 167 17.48 -14.75 0.11
N GLU A 168 16.70 -13.72 0.46
CA GLU A 168 16.29 -13.47 1.84
C GLU A 168 15.48 -14.64 2.41
N GLU A 169 14.48 -15.15 1.68
CA GLU A 169 13.65 -16.27 2.12
C GLU A 169 14.47 -17.56 2.30
N VAL A 170 15.36 -17.88 1.35
CA VAL A 170 16.28 -19.03 1.49
C VAL A 170 17.16 -18.88 2.73
N THR A 171 17.69 -17.68 2.97
CA THR A 171 18.53 -17.41 4.15
C THR A 171 17.74 -17.60 5.45
N ILE A 172 16.50 -17.10 5.52
CA ILE A 172 15.61 -17.25 6.68
C ILE A 172 15.26 -18.72 6.91
N ILE A 173 14.90 -19.45 5.86
CA ILE A 173 14.56 -20.88 5.95
C ILE A 173 15.76 -21.69 6.48
N LEU A 174 16.97 -21.38 6.03
CA LEU A 174 18.17 -22.05 6.51
C LEU A 174 18.43 -21.72 7.99
N LEU A 175 18.44 -20.44 8.36
CA LEU A 175 18.87 -19.99 9.69
C LEU A 175 17.81 -20.17 10.79
N ALA A 176 16.53 -19.96 10.49
CA ALA A 176 15.43 -20.05 11.45
C ALA A 176 14.68 -21.38 11.38
N GLY A 177 14.91 -22.17 10.33
CA GLY A 177 14.20 -23.40 10.07
C GLY A 177 15.11 -24.63 10.10
N ILE A 178 15.84 -24.86 9.02
CA ILE A 178 16.60 -26.10 8.80
C ILE A 178 17.71 -26.28 9.84
N ILE A 179 18.58 -25.28 10.02
CA ILE A 179 19.71 -25.40 10.97
C ILE A 179 19.21 -25.66 12.40
N PRO A 180 18.23 -24.92 12.95
CA PRO A 180 17.65 -25.21 14.26
C PRO A 180 17.04 -26.61 14.36
N SER A 181 16.36 -27.11 13.31
CA SER A 181 15.81 -28.46 13.29
C SER A 181 16.90 -29.53 13.42
N PHE A 182 18.00 -29.40 12.68
CA PHE A 182 19.13 -30.32 12.78
C PHE A 182 19.86 -30.20 14.11
N ALA A 183 20.05 -28.97 14.62
CA ALA A 183 20.66 -28.74 15.93
C ALA A 183 19.83 -29.41 17.03
N TRP A 184 18.51 -29.26 17.01
CA TRP A 184 17.63 -29.91 17.97
C TRP A 184 17.73 -31.44 17.88
N ALA A 185 17.66 -32.01 16.68
CA ALA A 185 17.75 -33.45 16.47
C ALA A 185 19.11 -34.01 16.89
N TYR A 186 20.20 -33.26 16.70
CA TYR A 186 21.53 -33.67 17.11
C TYR A 186 21.64 -33.91 18.63
N PHE A 187 21.00 -33.07 19.43
CA PHE A 187 21.04 -33.19 20.90
C PHE A 187 19.95 -34.11 21.46
N ASN A 188 18.83 -34.32 20.76
CA ASN A 188 17.63 -34.95 21.33
C ASN A 188 17.19 -36.23 20.62
N ALA A 189 17.67 -36.52 19.41
CA ALA A 189 17.24 -37.68 18.63
C ALA A 189 18.31 -38.78 18.56
N SER A 190 17.89 -39.98 18.14
CA SER A 190 18.81 -41.09 17.92
C SER A 190 19.66 -40.89 16.67
N GLN A 191 20.83 -41.52 16.62
CA GLN A 191 21.70 -41.51 15.44
C GLN A 191 21.01 -42.16 14.22
N GLU A 192 20.14 -43.14 14.43
CA GLU A 192 19.31 -43.77 13.39
C GLU A 192 18.37 -42.74 12.74
N TYR A 193 17.77 -41.87 13.57
CA TYR A 193 16.85 -40.83 13.12
C TYR A 193 17.57 -39.75 12.31
N LEU A 194 18.79 -39.37 12.67
CA LEU A 194 19.57 -38.41 11.87
C LEU A 194 19.92 -38.98 10.48
N LYS A 195 20.19 -40.28 10.38
CA LYS A 195 20.59 -40.92 9.11
C LYS A 195 19.42 -41.12 8.15
N THR A 196 18.24 -41.43 8.66
CA THR A 196 17.08 -41.82 7.84
C THR A 196 15.96 -40.77 7.84
N GLY A 197 15.81 -40.02 8.93
CA GLY A 197 14.77 -39.01 9.14
C GLY A 197 15.14 -37.60 8.69
N TRP A 198 16.33 -37.37 8.13
CA TRP A 198 16.77 -36.05 7.67
C TRP A 198 15.82 -35.37 6.65
N PRO A 199 15.08 -36.07 5.75
CA PRO A 199 14.12 -35.40 4.88
C PRO A 199 12.99 -34.73 5.68
N GLY A 200 12.57 -35.35 6.78
CA GLY A 200 11.59 -34.79 7.70
C GLY A 200 12.11 -33.54 8.42
N LEU A 201 13.40 -33.52 8.79
CA LEU A 201 14.04 -32.35 9.40
C LEU A 201 14.15 -31.17 8.43
N ILE A 202 14.45 -31.42 7.15
CA ILE A 202 14.43 -30.38 6.13
C ILE A 202 13.02 -29.85 5.94
N MET A 203 12.03 -30.74 5.75
CA MET A 203 10.65 -30.33 5.55
C MET A 203 10.12 -29.51 6.74
N GLY A 204 10.33 -29.99 7.96
CA GLY A 204 9.97 -29.26 9.18
C GLY A 204 10.68 -27.91 9.27
N GLY A 205 11.96 -27.86 8.93
CA GLY A 205 12.72 -26.61 8.84
C GLY A 205 12.16 -25.62 7.82
N VAL A 206 11.81 -26.08 6.61
CA VAL A 206 11.16 -25.23 5.59
C VAL A 206 9.85 -24.65 6.12
N VAL A 207 9.00 -25.49 6.73
CA VAL A 207 7.73 -25.04 7.32
C VAL A 207 7.97 -24.00 8.42
N LEU A 208 8.89 -24.25 9.36
CA LEU A 208 9.24 -23.30 10.42
C LEU A 208 9.74 -21.97 9.85
N GLY A 209 10.62 -22.02 8.85
CA GLY A 209 11.13 -20.84 8.16
C GLY A 209 10.04 -20.02 7.47
N LEU A 210 9.07 -20.68 6.83
CA LEU A 210 7.92 -20.01 6.23
C LEU A 210 6.96 -19.42 7.27
N VAL A 211 6.71 -20.14 8.38
CA VAL A 211 5.85 -19.66 9.48
C VAL A 211 6.35 -18.35 10.08
N THR A 212 7.67 -18.10 10.07
CA THR A 212 8.19 -16.79 10.51
C THR A 212 7.60 -15.62 9.71
N ALA A 213 7.15 -15.82 8.46
CA ALA A 213 6.53 -14.79 7.62
C ALA A 213 5.27 -14.20 8.22
N ILE A 214 4.56 -14.99 9.03
CA ILE A 214 3.32 -14.58 9.67
C ILE A 214 3.55 -13.33 10.52
N PHE A 215 4.66 -13.32 11.26
CA PHE A 215 4.98 -12.28 12.24
C PHE A 215 6.08 -11.33 11.78
N TRP A 216 7.03 -11.80 10.97
CA TRP A 216 8.23 -11.01 10.66
C TRP A 216 8.85 -11.33 9.30
N ARG A 217 9.24 -10.26 8.61
CA ARG A 217 10.13 -10.28 7.44
C ARG A 217 11.05 -9.06 7.45
N PRO A 218 12.25 -9.15 6.85
CA PRO A 218 13.09 -8.00 6.61
C PRO A 218 12.33 -6.89 5.86
N LYS A 219 12.54 -5.64 6.28
CA LYS A 219 11.88 -4.47 5.69
C LYS A 219 12.20 -4.35 4.21
N THR A 220 11.18 -4.04 3.41
CA THR A 220 11.37 -3.67 1.99
C THR A 220 12.02 -2.29 1.90
N THR A 221 12.83 -2.10 0.86
CA THR A 221 13.34 -0.79 0.44
C THR A 221 12.18 0.21 0.32
N SER A 222 12.31 1.39 0.95
CA SER A 222 11.39 2.51 0.66
C SER A 222 11.93 3.40 -0.44
N TYR A 223 11.09 4.25 -1.02
CA TYR A 223 11.49 5.13 -2.11
C TYR A 223 11.17 6.59 -1.80
N ARG A 224 12.07 7.49 -2.19
CA ARG A 224 11.90 8.94 -2.02
C ARG A 224 12.30 9.70 -3.27
N ILE A 225 11.67 10.86 -3.48
CA ILE A 225 12.06 11.81 -4.52
C ILE A 225 13.19 12.68 -3.99
N GLY A 226 14.34 12.64 -4.68
CA GLY A 226 15.50 13.44 -4.31
C GLY A 226 15.26 14.94 -4.56
N ARG A 227 15.34 15.76 -3.50
CA ARG A 227 15.11 17.22 -3.56
C ARG A 227 15.92 17.95 -4.65
N ASN A 228 17.12 17.46 -4.94
CA ASN A 228 18.05 18.13 -5.86
C ASN A 228 17.98 17.60 -7.30
N CYS A 229 17.30 16.48 -7.55
CA CYS A 229 17.36 15.80 -8.84
C CYS A 229 16.02 15.34 -9.39
N GLY A 230 14.92 15.39 -8.61
CA GLY A 230 13.61 14.86 -9.00
C GLY A 230 13.56 13.33 -9.20
N LYS A 231 14.72 12.65 -9.16
CA LYS A 231 14.81 11.20 -9.35
C LYS A 231 14.38 10.44 -8.11
N VAL A 232 13.68 9.33 -8.35
CA VAL A 232 13.32 8.34 -7.34
C VAL A 232 14.58 7.61 -6.89
N LYS A 233 14.79 7.54 -5.58
CA LYS A 233 15.93 6.85 -4.98
C LYS A 233 15.47 5.89 -3.89
N PRO A 234 16.14 4.73 -3.76
CA PRO A 234 16.04 3.90 -2.57
C PRO A 234 16.32 4.72 -1.31
N ASN A 235 15.54 4.44 -0.27
CA ASN A 235 15.64 4.98 1.07
C ASN A 235 15.58 3.76 2.00
N ASN A 236 16.76 3.31 2.41
CA ASN A 236 16.92 2.16 3.30
C ASN A 236 16.89 2.62 4.76
#